data_AF-A0A938H539-F1
#
_entry.id   AF-A0A938H539-F1
#
_cell.length_a   1.000
_cell.length_b   1.000
_cell.length_c   1.000
_cell.angle_alpha   90.00
_cell.angle_beta   90.00
_cell.angle_gamma   90.00
#
_symmetry.space_group_name_H-M   'P 1'
#
loop_
_entity.id
_entity.type
_entity.pdbx_description
1 polymer ?
#
loop_
_entity_poly.entity_id
_entity_poly.type
_entity_poly.pdbx_seq_one_letter_code
_entity_poly.pdbx_strand_id
1 'polypeptide(L)'
;MHVMALTGGIASGKSTVCRHLREFIPSVILFDCDAAVHRLLEADAEVAGFVREAFGDQALDPEGRIDRHFLRGRVFSDDEARLRLEAILHPRVTKECLDFLESSRQSGADLFVADVPLFFEKRFEFGQERVLVVASSRSTQIRRLKARSGFDPSLIESILAVQMPVHEKIAKADVVFWNEGPPAVIRSQVRRFAQALLMNHSESDDGATAVAPAPPVSIDINQFRLKPLADLQAMAEALPLRIPGGLTKSQLVYELLSFHAREGTGLVCEGVIELTKESFSMLRDPARSFRPGPDDIHFGSNMMRDLGLRPGQLVKARVRAPRERDKYLSAFEVIEVEGIPAAEYQPPKDFDRLTPLFPDRRIHLEGEGDDFLAVRVLDLIAPLGMGQRGLIVAPPRGGKTILLKQIARAIRNNHPQAELVILLLDERPEEVTDFEETVGARVYASTFDESPRRHAQVADLVLDRAKRLVEQGRDVILLLDSLTRLARGHNSAMQGGPIGSGGVSPVALQKSRKFFGAARNVEEGGSLTILATALIETESRLDDVVFEEFKGTGNMEVRLDRELAERRVFPAIHIPQSGTRNDDRLYHPDEFLKVVDLRRQLSGLPVGDAIETLLTNLKGTKTNAELLLRGLR
;
A
#
# COMPACT_ATOMS: atom_id res chain seq x y z
N MET A 1 -42.29 17.04 -8.48
CA MET A 1 -41.88 17.24 -7.09
C MET A 1 -41.26 15.96 -6.57
N HIS A 2 -39.96 15.97 -6.27
CA HIS A 2 -39.29 14.86 -5.59
C HIS A 2 -39.63 14.85 -4.10
N VAL A 3 -39.79 13.67 -3.51
CA VAL A 3 -40.09 13.51 -2.08
C VAL A 3 -38.92 12.82 -1.38
N MET A 4 -38.30 13.45 -0.38
CA MET A 4 -37.12 12.91 0.29
C MET A 4 -37.20 13.03 1.82
N ALA A 5 -36.52 12.12 2.51
CA ALA A 5 -36.29 12.22 3.95
C ALA A 5 -34.88 12.75 4.21
N LEU A 6 -34.71 13.68 5.15
CA LEU A 6 -33.43 14.12 5.66
C LEU A 6 -33.26 13.61 7.09
N THR A 7 -32.18 12.89 7.36
CA THR A 7 -31.85 12.39 8.68
C THR A 7 -30.38 12.58 9.01
N GLY A 8 -29.99 12.27 10.24
CA GLY A 8 -28.63 12.47 10.72
C GLY A 8 -28.57 12.58 12.24
N GLY A 9 -27.40 12.27 12.80
CA GLY A 9 -27.20 12.32 14.25
C GLY A 9 -27.39 13.72 14.83
N ILE A 10 -27.51 13.80 16.16
CA ILE A 10 -27.56 15.09 16.85
C ILE A 10 -26.28 15.90 16.54
N ALA A 11 -26.44 17.21 16.33
CA ALA A 11 -25.35 18.13 15.97
C ALA A 11 -24.56 17.74 14.69
N SER A 12 -25.11 16.87 13.83
CA SER A 12 -24.49 16.55 12.53
C SER A 12 -24.58 17.69 11.52
N GLY A 13 -25.50 18.63 11.72
CA GLY A 13 -25.67 19.83 10.88
C GLY A 13 -26.82 19.78 9.88
N LYS A 14 -27.87 18.99 10.15
CA LYS A 14 -29.11 18.95 9.37
C LYS A 14 -29.67 20.33 9.06
N SER A 15 -29.79 21.21 10.06
CA SER A 15 -30.27 22.58 9.87
C SER A 15 -29.41 23.41 8.90
N THR A 16 -28.11 23.12 8.81
CA THR A 16 -27.20 23.76 7.83
C THR A 16 -27.51 23.27 6.42
N VAL A 17 -27.74 21.96 6.25
CA VAL A 17 -28.16 21.39 4.96
C VAL A 17 -29.52 21.94 4.53
N CYS A 18 -30.51 21.97 5.43
CA CYS A 18 -31.82 22.60 5.19
C CYS A 18 -31.69 24.05 4.71
N ARG A 19 -30.81 24.84 5.33
CA ARG A 19 -30.57 26.23 4.92
C ARG A 19 -30.03 26.31 3.49
N HIS A 20 -29.04 25.48 3.16
CA HIS A 20 -28.47 25.47 1.81
C HIS A 20 -29.42 24.89 0.75
N LEU A 21 -30.28 23.94 1.11
CA LEU A 21 -31.34 23.48 0.21
C LEU A 21 -32.28 24.62 -0.15
N ARG A 22 -32.72 25.43 0.82
CA ARG A 22 -33.53 26.64 0.55
C ARG A 22 -32.79 27.68 -0.29
N GLU A 23 -31.48 27.79 -0.10
CA GLU A 23 -30.62 28.71 -0.86
C GLU A 23 -30.51 28.29 -2.34
N PHE A 24 -30.37 27.00 -2.62
CA PHE A 24 -30.11 26.51 -3.99
C PHE A 24 -31.34 26.03 -4.74
N ILE A 25 -32.41 25.68 -4.03
CA ILE A 25 -33.70 25.27 -4.59
C ILE A 25 -34.75 26.18 -3.98
N PRO A 26 -35.01 27.36 -4.56
CA PRO A 26 -35.96 28.33 -3.99
C PRO A 26 -37.39 27.77 -3.82
N SER A 27 -37.75 26.76 -4.63
CA SER A 27 -39.03 26.05 -4.59
C SER A 27 -39.07 24.89 -3.57
N VAL A 28 -38.01 24.68 -2.77
CA VAL A 28 -37.97 23.57 -1.80
C VAL A 28 -38.95 23.81 -0.65
N ILE A 29 -39.69 22.77 -0.31
CA ILE A 29 -40.53 22.74 0.88
C ILE A 29 -39.87 21.82 1.92
N LEU A 30 -39.67 22.35 3.12
CA LEU A 30 -39.08 21.61 4.23
C LEU A 30 -40.13 21.38 5.32
N PHE A 31 -40.35 20.14 5.70
CA PHE A 31 -41.18 19.75 6.84
C PHE A 31 -40.27 19.34 8.01
N ASP A 32 -40.51 19.90 9.19
CA ASP A 32 -39.74 19.59 10.40
C ASP A 32 -40.62 18.76 11.34
N CYS A 33 -40.26 17.48 11.53
CA CYS A 33 -41.03 16.57 12.37
C CYS A 33 -40.98 16.93 13.86
N ASP A 34 -39.88 17.51 14.36
CA ASP A 34 -39.82 17.96 15.75
C ASP A 34 -40.76 19.15 15.97
N ALA A 35 -40.82 20.07 15.00
CA ALA A 35 -41.76 21.19 15.04
C ALA A 35 -43.23 20.72 14.96
N ALA A 36 -43.52 19.67 14.20
CA ALA A 36 -44.85 19.04 14.16
C ALA A 36 -45.25 18.45 15.51
N VAL A 37 -44.36 17.69 16.16
CA VAL A 37 -44.57 17.19 17.52
C VAL A 37 -44.87 18.34 18.49
N HIS A 38 -44.11 19.44 18.41
CA HIS A 38 -44.35 20.61 19.26
C HIS A 38 -45.74 21.21 19.06
N ARG A 39 -46.20 21.37 17.81
CA ARG A 39 -47.56 21.87 17.49
C ARG A 39 -48.65 20.95 18.02
N LEU A 40 -48.52 19.64 17.79
CA LEU A 40 -49.46 18.63 18.27
C LEU A 40 -49.59 18.66 19.80
N LEU A 41 -48.47 18.82 20.52
CA LEU A 41 -48.49 18.90 21.98
C LEU A 41 -49.01 20.25 22.52
N GLU A 42 -49.02 21.31 21.72
CA GLU A 42 -49.45 22.66 22.14
C GLU A 42 -50.92 22.95 21.86
N ALA A 43 -51.43 22.50 20.71
CA ALA A 43 -52.67 23.02 20.13
C ALA A 43 -53.68 21.95 19.68
N ASP A 44 -53.34 20.66 19.76
CA ASP A 44 -54.23 19.59 19.30
C ASP A 44 -55.04 19.00 20.46
N ALA A 45 -56.34 19.32 20.49
CA ALA A 45 -57.27 18.85 21.51
C ALA A 45 -57.50 17.33 21.47
N GLU A 46 -57.34 16.69 20.30
CA GLU A 46 -57.41 15.24 20.13
C GLU A 46 -56.21 14.60 20.83
N VAL A 47 -55.00 15.13 20.60
CA VAL A 47 -53.75 14.67 21.23
C VAL A 47 -53.82 14.85 22.75
N ALA A 48 -54.31 15.97 23.24
CA ALA A 48 -54.53 16.18 24.68
C ALA A 48 -55.49 15.13 25.28
N GLY A 49 -56.53 14.75 24.52
CA GLY A 49 -57.45 13.67 24.88
C GLY A 49 -56.76 12.30 25.03
N PHE A 50 -55.95 11.88 24.05
CA PHE A 50 -55.21 10.61 24.13
C PHE A 50 -54.12 10.63 25.20
N VAL A 51 -53.46 11.77 25.40
CA VAL A 51 -52.47 11.94 26.47
C VAL A 51 -53.13 11.78 27.84
N ARG A 52 -54.30 12.37 28.04
CA ARG A 52 -55.09 12.17 29.27
C ARG A 52 -55.50 10.71 29.48
N GLU A 53 -55.91 10.02 28.42
CA GLU A 53 -56.26 8.59 28.50
C GLU A 53 -55.05 7.72 28.85
N ALA A 54 -53.88 8.00 28.28
CA ALA A 54 -52.68 7.21 28.47
C ALA A 54 -51.90 7.51 29.77
N PHE A 55 -51.97 8.75 30.27
CA PHE A 55 -51.16 9.25 31.38
C PHE A 55 -51.95 9.85 32.55
N GLY A 56 -53.29 9.92 32.45
CA GLY A 56 -54.20 10.44 33.46
C GLY A 56 -54.33 11.96 33.46
N ASP A 57 -55.25 12.49 34.29
CA ASP A 57 -55.53 13.94 34.39
C ASP A 57 -54.31 14.77 34.84
N GLN A 58 -53.33 14.15 35.50
CA GLN A 58 -52.08 14.79 35.91
C GLN A 58 -51.18 15.19 34.73
N ALA A 59 -51.44 14.66 33.54
CA ALA A 59 -50.72 15.03 32.33
C ALA A 59 -51.24 16.32 31.68
N LEU A 60 -52.27 16.95 32.26
CA LEU A 60 -52.84 18.21 31.79
C LEU A 60 -52.68 19.33 32.83
N ASP A 61 -52.53 20.56 32.34
CA ASP A 61 -52.62 21.78 33.14
C ASP A 61 -54.09 22.10 33.51
N PRO A 62 -54.34 23.06 34.43
CA PRO A 62 -55.69 23.44 34.83
C PRO A 62 -56.58 23.98 33.69
N GLU A 63 -55.98 24.36 32.55
CA GLU A 63 -56.68 24.81 31.34
C GLU A 63 -56.92 23.66 30.34
N GLY A 64 -56.57 22.42 30.69
CA GLY A 64 -56.77 21.23 29.88
C GLY A 64 -55.73 21.03 28.76
N ARG A 65 -54.61 21.77 28.78
CA ARG A 65 -53.50 21.62 27.85
C ARG A 65 -52.45 20.66 28.41
N ILE A 66 -51.61 20.11 27.56
CA ILE A 66 -50.62 19.12 27.98
C ILE A 66 -49.52 19.74 28.86
N ASP A 67 -49.34 19.20 30.08
CA ASP A 67 -48.22 19.54 30.94
C ASP A 67 -46.93 18.87 30.43
N ARG A 68 -46.13 19.66 29.72
CA ARG A 68 -44.84 19.22 29.15
C ARG A 68 -43.82 18.88 30.23
N HIS A 69 -43.88 19.51 31.40
CA HIS A 69 -42.94 19.23 32.48
C HIS A 69 -43.22 17.85 33.08
N PHE A 70 -44.50 17.57 33.35
CA PHE A 70 -44.95 16.25 33.80
C PHE A 70 -44.61 15.15 32.79
N LEU A 71 -44.99 15.33 31.52
CA LEU A 71 -44.71 14.34 30.47
C LEU A 71 -43.22 14.08 30.29
N ARG A 72 -42.39 15.14 30.30
CA ARG A 72 -40.95 14.98 30.20
C ARG A 72 -40.40 14.19 31.39
N GLY A 73 -40.82 14.49 32.62
CA GLY A 73 -40.40 13.73 33.80
C GLY A 73 -40.74 12.23 33.70
N ARG A 74 -41.94 11.91 33.18
CA ARG A 74 -42.40 10.52 33.06
C ARG A 74 -41.72 9.75 31.91
N VAL A 75 -41.59 10.37 30.73
CA VAL A 75 -41.04 9.74 29.52
C VAL A 75 -39.53 9.53 29.60
N PHE A 76 -38.81 10.36 30.36
CA PHE A 76 -37.37 10.18 30.58
C PHE A 76 -37.04 9.08 31.61
N SER A 77 -38.00 8.68 32.44
CA SER A 77 -37.78 7.70 33.52
C SER A 77 -38.41 6.33 33.26
N ASP A 78 -39.22 6.19 32.22
CA ASP A 78 -40.01 4.99 31.92
C ASP A 78 -40.13 4.76 30.40
N ASP A 79 -39.47 3.70 29.91
CA ASP A 79 -39.48 3.33 28.49
C ASP A 79 -40.88 2.92 28.00
N GLU A 80 -41.73 2.35 28.85
CA GLU A 80 -43.10 1.98 28.49
C GLU A 80 -43.98 3.24 28.35
N ALA A 81 -43.75 4.23 29.20
CA ALA A 81 -44.36 5.55 29.07
C ALA A 81 -43.92 6.25 27.77
N ARG A 82 -42.63 6.15 27.41
CA ARG A 82 -42.13 6.68 26.14
C ARG A 82 -42.80 6.04 24.93
N LEU A 83 -42.90 4.72 24.90
CA LEU A 83 -43.53 3.99 23.79
C LEU A 83 -45.02 4.35 23.64
N ARG A 84 -45.74 4.53 24.77
CA ARG A 84 -47.13 5.00 24.75
C ARG A 84 -47.28 6.40 24.14
N LEU A 85 -46.41 7.34 24.51
CA LEU A 85 -46.45 8.69 23.95
C LEU A 85 -46.09 8.68 22.46
N GLU A 86 -45.07 7.90 22.05
CA GLU A 86 -44.68 7.72 20.65
C GLU A 86 -45.85 7.13 19.82
N ALA A 87 -46.60 6.16 20.36
CA ALA A 87 -47.75 5.57 19.68
C ALA A 87 -48.90 6.57 19.43
N ILE A 88 -49.04 7.59 20.29
CA ILE A 88 -50.00 8.67 20.10
C ILE A 88 -49.50 9.67 19.04
N LEU A 89 -48.23 10.04 19.10
CA LEU A 89 -47.66 11.11 18.29
C LEU A 89 -47.28 10.66 16.87
N HIS A 90 -46.63 9.51 16.70
CA HIS A 90 -46.07 9.10 15.40
C HIS A 90 -47.11 9.02 14.28
N PRO A 91 -48.29 8.37 14.44
CA PRO A 91 -49.29 8.32 13.37
C PRO A 91 -49.80 9.72 12.96
N ARG A 92 -49.86 10.65 13.92
CA ARG A 92 -50.31 12.03 13.70
C ARG A 92 -49.26 12.88 13.02
N VAL A 93 -47.99 12.72 13.39
CA VAL A 93 -46.86 13.36 12.70
C VAL A 93 -46.77 12.84 11.26
N THR A 94 -46.97 11.54 11.04
CA THR A 94 -47.05 10.97 9.68
C THR A 94 -48.21 11.58 8.91
N LYS A 95 -49.40 11.66 9.51
CA LYS A 95 -50.57 12.28 8.88
C LYS A 95 -50.32 13.76 8.53
N GLU A 96 -49.82 14.56 9.47
CA GLU A 96 -49.50 15.98 9.23
C GLU A 96 -48.43 16.13 8.13
N CYS A 97 -47.43 15.24 8.08
CA CYS A 97 -46.43 15.23 7.01
C CYS A 97 -47.05 14.90 5.65
N LEU A 98 -47.98 13.95 5.58
CA LEU A 98 -48.67 13.57 4.34
C LEU A 98 -49.63 14.68 3.87
N ASP A 99 -50.42 15.26 4.76
CA ASP A 99 -51.30 16.38 4.46
C ASP A 99 -50.49 17.59 3.97
N PHE A 100 -49.35 17.86 4.61
CA PHE A 100 -48.43 18.91 4.19
C PHE A 100 -47.76 18.59 2.85
N LEU A 101 -47.41 17.34 2.59
CA LEU A 101 -46.89 16.89 1.30
C LEU A 101 -47.92 17.04 0.17
N GLU A 102 -49.18 16.69 0.41
CA GLU A 102 -50.26 16.80 -0.58
C GLU A 102 -50.56 18.25 -0.94
N SER A 103 -50.66 19.13 0.06
CA SER A 103 -50.81 20.57 -0.17
C SER A 103 -49.60 21.18 -0.89
N SER A 104 -48.39 20.68 -0.62
CA SER A 104 -47.15 21.08 -1.29
C SER A 104 -47.11 20.67 -2.78
N ARG A 105 -47.74 19.55 -3.15
CA ARG A 105 -47.87 19.14 -4.56
C ARG A 105 -48.67 20.15 -5.37
N GLN A 106 -49.64 20.82 -4.74
CA GLN A 106 -50.50 21.81 -5.39
C GLN A 106 -49.82 23.18 -5.55
N SER A 107 -48.71 23.43 -4.85
CA SER A 107 -47.96 24.70 -4.90
C SER A 107 -46.84 24.73 -5.95
N GLY A 108 -46.66 23.67 -6.74
CA GLY A 108 -45.65 23.63 -7.81
C GLY A 108 -44.21 23.51 -7.32
N ALA A 109 -43.97 22.95 -6.13
CA ALA A 109 -42.63 22.77 -5.59
C ALA A 109 -41.84 21.67 -6.33
N ASP A 110 -40.53 21.88 -6.50
CA ASP A 110 -39.66 20.90 -7.18
C ASP A 110 -39.19 19.80 -6.21
N LEU A 111 -39.04 20.13 -4.93
CA LEU A 111 -38.52 19.24 -3.90
C LEU A 111 -39.26 19.42 -2.58
N PHE A 112 -39.66 18.30 -1.98
CA PHE A 112 -40.14 18.20 -0.61
C PHE A 112 -39.14 17.41 0.23
N VAL A 113 -38.73 17.94 1.39
CA VAL A 113 -37.83 17.24 2.32
C VAL A 113 -38.40 17.26 3.74
N ALA A 114 -38.60 16.09 4.34
CA ALA A 114 -38.92 15.98 5.77
C ALA A 114 -37.64 15.77 6.60
N ASP A 115 -37.35 16.65 7.56
CA ASP A 115 -36.28 16.45 8.56
C ASP A 115 -36.79 15.52 9.66
N VAL A 116 -36.25 14.30 9.68
CA VAL A 116 -36.64 13.20 10.57
C VAL A 116 -35.40 12.73 11.36
N PRO A 117 -35.15 13.24 12.58
CA PRO A 117 -33.92 12.98 13.33
C PRO A 117 -33.62 11.49 13.61
N LEU A 118 -34.66 10.66 13.78
CA LEU A 118 -34.58 9.23 14.12
C LEU A 118 -35.21 8.33 13.05
N PHE A 119 -35.07 8.73 11.78
CA PHE A 119 -35.70 8.08 10.63
C PHE A 119 -35.51 6.55 10.61
N PHE A 120 -34.26 6.07 10.68
CA PHE A 120 -33.95 4.64 10.62
C PHE A 120 -34.30 3.89 11.90
N GLU A 121 -34.09 4.51 13.06
CA GLU A 121 -34.34 3.93 14.36
C GLU A 121 -35.84 3.66 14.59
N LYS A 122 -36.69 4.52 14.04
CA LYS A 122 -38.15 4.46 14.20
C LYS A 122 -38.89 3.93 12.98
N ARG A 123 -38.18 3.57 11.90
CA ARG A 123 -38.74 3.10 10.62
C ARG A 123 -39.86 4.02 10.11
N PHE A 124 -39.61 5.33 10.17
CA PHE A 124 -40.58 6.33 9.75
C PHE A 124 -40.58 6.41 8.22
N GLU A 125 -41.64 5.97 7.57
CA GLU A 125 -41.78 6.01 6.11
C GLU A 125 -43.06 6.76 5.73
N PHE A 126 -42.98 7.62 4.72
CA PHE A 126 -44.09 8.45 4.24
C PHE A 126 -44.16 8.50 2.70
N GLY A 127 -43.55 7.51 2.04
CA GLY A 127 -43.51 7.44 0.58
C GLY A 127 -42.37 8.28 -0.05
N GLN A 128 -41.28 8.50 0.69
CA GLN A 128 -40.08 9.15 0.19
C GLN A 128 -39.37 8.30 -0.89
N GLU A 129 -38.85 8.96 -1.92
CA GLU A 129 -38.07 8.34 -3.00
C GLU A 129 -36.62 8.10 -2.60
N ARG A 130 -36.07 8.96 -1.74
CA ARG A 130 -34.66 8.93 -1.31
C ARG A 130 -34.50 9.39 0.13
N VAL A 131 -33.46 8.86 0.78
CA VAL A 131 -33.03 9.18 2.13
C VAL A 131 -31.68 9.89 2.09
N LEU A 132 -31.69 11.15 2.51
CA LEU A 132 -30.54 12.03 2.64
C LEU A 132 -30.00 11.95 4.08
N VAL A 133 -28.71 11.65 4.25
CA VAL A 133 -28.07 11.55 5.57
C VAL A 133 -27.03 12.66 5.75
N VAL A 134 -27.18 13.48 6.77
CA VAL A 134 -26.13 14.42 7.20
C VAL A 134 -25.26 13.76 8.26
N ALA A 135 -24.01 13.49 7.90
CA ALA A 135 -23.06 12.72 8.70
C ALA A 135 -21.88 13.58 9.18
N SER A 136 -21.41 13.33 10.39
CA SER A 136 -20.18 13.87 10.95
C SER A 136 -19.63 12.89 11.98
N SER A 137 -18.34 12.98 12.30
CA SER A 137 -17.71 12.16 13.33
C SER A 137 -18.32 12.41 14.72
N ARG A 138 -18.25 11.38 15.57
CA ARG A 138 -18.71 11.46 16.97
C ARG A 138 -17.98 12.55 17.75
N SER A 139 -16.68 12.73 17.53
CA SER A 139 -15.88 13.78 18.16
C SER A 139 -16.35 15.19 17.76
N THR A 140 -16.73 15.40 16.50
CA THR A 140 -17.32 16.65 16.03
C THR A 140 -18.70 16.91 16.61
N GLN A 141 -19.55 15.89 16.72
CA GLN A 141 -20.87 16.02 17.36
C GLN A 141 -20.73 16.42 18.83
N ILE A 142 -19.87 15.74 19.59
CA ILE A 142 -19.57 16.06 20.98
C ILE A 142 -19.06 17.50 21.11
N ARG A 143 -18.10 17.90 20.28
CA ARG A 143 -17.55 19.27 20.29
C ARG A 143 -18.62 20.32 20.01
N ARG A 144 -19.49 20.09 19.02
CA ARG A 144 -20.59 21.02 18.68
C ARG A 144 -21.66 21.09 19.77
N LEU A 145 -21.92 19.98 20.47
CA LEU A 145 -22.85 19.93 21.59
C LEU A 145 -22.31 20.63 22.83
N LYS A 146 -21.03 20.43 23.17
CA LYS A 146 -20.36 21.15 24.26
C LYS A 146 -20.35 22.67 24.08
N ALA A 147 -20.38 23.14 22.84
CA ALA A 147 -20.47 24.57 22.53
C ALA A 147 -21.88 25.16 22.69
N ARG A 148 -22.92 24.34 22.93
CA ARG A 148 -24.30 24.79 23.18
C ARG A 148 -24.58 24.83 24.69
N SER A 149 -25.27 25.85 25.16
CA SER A 149 -25.74 25.93 26.55
C SER A 149 -26.69 24.77 26.87
N GLY A 150 -26.52 24.13 28.04
CA GLY A 150 -27.43 23.09 28.54
C GLY A 150 -27.09 21.64 28.19
N PHE A 151 -25.88 21.35 27.68
CA PHE A 151 -25.42 19.99 27.38
C PHE A 151 -24.20 19.60 28.23
N ASP A 152 -24.42 18.90 29.34
CA ASP A 152 -23.34 18.30 30.13
C ASP A 152 -22.83 17.00 29.47
N PRO A 153 -21.62 16.52 29.84
CA PRO A 153 -21.04 15.31 29.24
C PRO A 153 -21.89 14.04 29.40
N SER A 154 -22.62 13.89 30.51
CA SER A 154 -23.44 12.70 30.77
C SER A 154 -24.69 12.67 29.88
N LEU A 155 -25.32 13.83 29.68
CA LEU A 155 -26.45 14.01 28.78
C LEU A 155 -26.07 13.85 27.30
N ILE A 156 -24.86 14.28 26.91
CA ILE A 156 -24.37 14.09 25.53
C ILE A 156 -24.21 12.60 25.23
N GLU A 157 -23.60 11.84 26.13
CA GLU A 157 -23.40 10.41 25.94
C GLU A 157 -24.72 9.63 25.92
N SER A 158 -25.68 9.97 26.79
CA SER A 158 -26.99 9.31 26.80
C SER A 158 -27.77 9.53 25.49
N ILE A 159 -27.69 10.73 24.90
CA ILE A 159 -28.33 11.03 23.62
C ILE A 159 -27.65 10.28 22.46
N LEU A 160 -26.31 10.23 22.45
CA LEU A 160 -25.56 9.55 21.39
C LEU A 160 -25.73 8.02 21.46
N ALA A 161 -25.91 7.44 22.65
CA ALA A 161 -26.09 6.00 22.84
C ALA A 161 -27.39 5.44 22.25
N VAL A 162 -28.45 6.26 22.17
CA VAL A 162 -29.76 5.85 21.64
C VAL A 162 -29.85 6.02 20.11
N GLN A 163 -28.87 6.68 19.48
CA GLN A 163 -28.83 6.88 18.02
C GLN A 163 -28.09 5.74 17.33
N MET A 164 -28.58 5.36 16.16
CA MET A 164 -27.87 4.43 15.28
C MET A 164 -26.50 5.01 14.92
N PRO A 165 -25.42 4.20 14.95
CA PRO A 165 -24.08 4.64 14.57
C PRO A 165 -24.04 5.27 13.17
N VAL A 166 -23.21 6.31 13.01
CA VAL A 166 -23.14 7.09 11.75
C VAL A 166 -22.80 6.24 10.53
N HIS A 167 -21.95 5.21 10.68
CA HIS A 167 -21.56 4.33 9.58
C HIS A 167 -22.73 3.44 9.11
N GLU A 168 -23.59 2.99 10.03
CA GLU A 168 -24.82 2.25 9.68
C GLU A 168 -25.84 3.15 8.99
N LYS A 169 -25.96 4.42 9.42
CA LYS A 169 -26.82 5.41 8.74
C LYS A 169 -26.33 5.70 7.32
N ILE A 170 -25.02 5.85 7.14
CA ILE A 170 -24.38 6.07 5.84
C ILE A 170 -24.65 4.87 4.90
N ALA A 171 -24.53 3.65 5.40
CA ALA A 171 -24.76 2.44 4.59
C ALA A 171 -26.20 2.30 4.07
N LYS A 172 -27.17 2.96 4.72
CA LYS A 172 -28.60 2.95 4.36
C LYS A 172 -29.05 4.22 3.62
N ALA A 173 -28.13 5.14 3.31
CA ALA A 173 -28.44 6.42 2.70
C ALA A 173 -28.38 6.34 1.17
N ASP A 174 -29.28 7.06 0.49
CA ASP A 174 -29.17 7.30 -0.95
C ASP A 174 -28.21 8.44 -1.26
N VAL A 175 -28.15 9.45 -0.38
CA VAL A 175 -27.22 10.58 -0.49
C VAL A 175 -26.66 10.90 0.89
N VAL A 176 -25.34 11.11 0.97
CA VAL A 176 -24.67 11.50 2.20
C VAL A 176 -24.08 12.90 2.06
N PHE A 177 -24.44 13.78 3.00
CA PHE A 177 -23.84 15.08 3.19
C PHE A 177 -22.85 15.00 4.37
N TRP A 178 -21.56 14.90 4.05
CA TRP A 178 -20.48 14.82 5.04
C TRP A 178 -20.13 16.21 5.57
N ASN A 179 -20.42 16.45 6.83
CA ASN A 179 -20.26 17.75 7.49
C ASN A 179 -19.07 17.75 8.46
N GLU A 180 -17.91 17.32 7.98
CA GLU A 180 -16.60 17.57 8.60
C GLU A 180 -15.84 18.65 7.83
N GLY A 181 -15.11 19.49 8.56
CA GLY A 181 -14.31 20.56 7.97
C GLY A 181 -15.06 21.89 7.79
N PRO A 182 -14.56 22.77 6.90
CA PRO A 182 -15.08 24.13 6.73
C PRO A 182 -16.54 24.19 6.21
N PRO A 183 -17.33 25.21 6.59
CA PRO A 183 -18.72 25.37 6.11
C PRO A 183 -18.89 25.40 4.58
N ALA A 184 -17.85 25.75 3.84
CA ALA A 184 -17.88 25.74 2.37
C ALA A 184 -18.06 24.32 1.78
N VAL A 185 -17.57 23.28 2.47
CA VAL A 185 -17.60 21.89 1.99
C VAL A 185 -19.01 21.31 2.03
N ILE A 186 -19.78 21.57 3.08
CA ILE A 186 -21.17 21.13 3.16
C ILE A 186 -22.03 21.92 2.15
N ARG A 187 -21.75 23.22 1.98
CA ARG A 187 -22.43 24.06 0.99
C ARG A 187 -22.22 23.56 -0.45
N SER A 188 -20.99 23.15 -0.81
CA SER A 188 -20.71 22.64 -2.15
C SER A 188 -21.39 21.29 -2.43
N GLN A 189 -21.47 20.40 -1.44
CA GLN A 189 -22.20 19.13 -1.55
C GLN A 189 -23.70 19.36 -1.78
N VAL A 190 -24.33 20.24 -1.00
CA VAL A 190 -25.75 20.56 -1.17
C VAL A 190 -26.02 21.26 -2.50
N ARG A 191 -25.09 22.13 -2.96
CA ARG A 191 -25.18 22.77 -4.28
C ARG A 191 -25.16 21.74 -5.42
N ARG A 192 -24.27 20.75 -5.36
CA ARG A 192 -24.20 19.68 -6.38
C ARG A 192 -25.46 18.84 -6.41
N PHE A 193 -25.94 18.46 -5.23
CA PHE A 193 -27.20 17.74 -5.10
C PHE A 193 -28.36 18.53 -5.73
N ALA A 194 -28.46 19.83 -5.42
CA ALA A 194 -29.48 20.71 -6.01
C ALA A 194 -29.36 20.82 -7.53
N GLN A 195 -28.14 21.00 -8.05
CA GLN A 195 -27.90 21.06 -9.50
C GLN A 195 -28.30 19.77 -10.21
N ALA A 196 -27.90 18.60 -9.68
CA ALA A 196 -28.26 17.31 -10.25
C ALA A 196 -29.78 17.08 -10.25
N LEU A 197 -30.47 17.51 -9.19
CA LEU A 197 -31.93 17.41 -9.10
C LEU A 197 -32.63 18.29 -10.15
N LEU A 198 -32.14 19.51 -10.35
CA LEU A 198 -32.71 20.47 -11.31
C LEU A 198 -32.36 20.12 -12.77
N MET A 199 -31.22 19.48 -13.03
CA MET A 199 -30.82 19.02 -14.37
C MET A 199 -31.66 17.83 -14.86
N ASN A 200 -32.09 16.94 -13.95
CA ASN A 200 -32.98 15.82 -14.28
C ASN A 200 -34.42 16.27 -14.63
N HIS A 201 -34.76 17.55 -14.49
CA HIS A 201 -36.04 18.12 -14.97
C HIS A 201 -36.00 18.53 -16.46
N SER A 202 -34.82 18.64 -17.08
CA SER A 202 -34.67 19.08 -18.47
C SER A 202 -34.55 17.94 -19.51
N GLU A 203 -34.49 16.68 -19.08
CA GLU A 203 -34.41 15.52 -19.97
C GLU A 203 -35.41 14.45 -19.53
N SER A 204 -36.62 14.53 -20.10
CA SER A 204 -37.48 13.36 -20.21
C SER A 204 -37.31 12.75 -21.60
N ASP A 205 -37.04 11.44 -21.58
CA ASP A 205 -36.89 10.45 -22.65
C ASP A 205 -35.49 10.13 -23.20
N ASP A 206 -35.26 8.81 -23.17
CA ASP A 206 -34.20 7.98 -23.72
C ASP A 206 -32.87 7.80 -22.97
N GLY A 207 -32.71 6.58 -22.44
CA GLY A 207 -31.43 5.87 -22.46
C GLY A 207 -30.72 5.74 -21.12
N ALA A 208 -30.91 4.58 -20.48
CA ALA A 208 -30.02 3.95 -19.50
C ALA A 208 -28.90 4.84 -18.91
N THR A 209 -29.21 5.54 -17.83
CA THR A 209 -28.22 6.29 -17.05
C THR A 209 -27.31 5.30 -16.32
N ALA A 210 -26.08 5.19 -16.80
CA ALA A 210 -24.97 4.66 -16.02
C ALA A 210 -24.78 5.57 -14.80
N VAL A 211 -25.22 5.09 -13.63
CA VAL A 211 -24.99 5.73 -12.33
C VAL A 211 -23.49 5.83 -12.13
N ALA A 212 -22.94 7.05 -12.18
CA ALA A 212 -21.56 7.29 -11.77
C ALA A 212 -21.41 6.79 -10.32
N PRO A 213 -20.48 5.85 -10.04
CA PRO A 213 -20.35 5.29 -8.71
C PRO A 213 -19.99 6.40 -7.72
N ALA A 214 -20.68 6.42 -6.58
CA ALA A 214 -20.33 7.27 -5.45
C ALA A 214 -18.83 7.11 -5.16
N PRO A 215 -18.07 8.21 -4.93
CA PRO A 215 -16.64 8.10 -4.68
C PRO A 215 -16.44 7.16 -3.48
N PRO A 216 -15.55 6.17 -3.59
CA PRO A 216 -15.36 5.19 -2.52
C PRO A 216 -14.96 5.89 -1.22
N VAL A 217 -15.44 5.36 -0.09
CA VAL A 217 -15.16 5.88 1.27
C VAL A 217 -13.65 6.00 1.52
N SER A 218 -12.87 5.12 0.88
CA SER A 218 -11.41 5.23 0.80
C SER A 218 -10.87 4.64 -0.51
N ILE A 219 -9.79 5.21 -1.04
CA ILE A 219 -9.03 4.66 -2.17
C ILE A 219 -7.69 4.13 -1.67
N ASP A 220 -7.40 2.88 -2.02
CA ASP A 220 -6.05 2.31 -1.97
C ASP A 220 -5.27 2.77 -3.22
N ILE A 221 -4.23 3.57 -3.01
CA ILE A 221 -3.42 4.14 -4.10
C ILE A 221 -2.69 3.04 -4.89
N ASN A 222 -2.23 1.99 -4.23
CA ASN A 222 -1.52 0.89 -4.87
C ASN A 222 -2.44 0.14 -5.85
N GLN A 223 -3.67 -0.15 -5.44
CA GLN A 223 -4.69 -0.74 -6.32
C GLN A 223 -5.11 0.22 -7.44
N PHE A 224 -5.24 1.52 -7.13
CA PHE A 224 -5.61 2.53 -8.11
C PHE A 224 -4.60 2.63 -9.25
N ARG A 225 -3.30 2.53 -8.96
CA ARG A 225 -2.21 2.54 -9.96
C ARG A 225 -2.28 1.37 -10.96
N LEU A 226 -2.87 0.24 -10.56
CA LEU A 226 -2.98 -0.96 -11.40
C LEU A 226 -4.07 -0.83 -12.49
N LYS A 227 -4.99 0.13 -12.36
CA LYS A 227 -6.06 0.34 -13.35
C LYS A 227 -5.49 0.57 -14.77
N PRO A 228 -6.12 0.02 -15.82
CA PRO A 228 -5.77 0.32 -17.21
C PRO A 228 -5.81 1.83 -17.51
N LEU A 229 -4.98 2.28 -18.46
CA LEU A 229 -4.95 3.69 -18.84
C LEU A 229 -6.30 4.18 -19.38
N ALA A 230 -7.00 3.34 -20.14
CA ALA A 230 -8.32 3.64 -20.68
C ALA A 230 -9.34 3.94 -19.57
N ASP A 231 -9.37 3.13 -18.51
CA ASP A 231 -10.25 3.34 -17.36
C ASP A 231 -9.94 4.65 -16.65
N LEU A 232 -8.65 4.98 -16.47
CA LEU A 232 -8.23 6.23 -15.85
C LEU A 232 -8.62 7.45 -16.70
N GLN A 233 -8.56 7.33 -18.03
CA GLN A 233 -8.99 8.38 -18.96
C GLN A 233 -10.51 8.57 -18.91
N ALA A 234 -11.29 7.49 -18.91
CA ALA A 234 -12.74 7.55 -18.75
C ALA A 234 -13.15 8.18 -17.40
N MET A 235 -12.45 7.84 -16.32
CA MET A 235 -12.64 8.48 -15.02
C MET A 235 -12.33 9.98 -15.07
N ALA A 236 -11.28 10.38 -15.78
CA ALA A 236 -10.91 11.78 -15.94
C ALA A 236 -11.96 12.59 -16.72
N GLU A 237 -12.54 12.02 -17.78
CA GLU A 237 -13.61 12.64 -18.57
C GLU A 237 -14.90 12.84 -17.77
N ALA A 238 -15.19 11.93 -16.84
CA ALA A 238 -16.36 12.02 -15.96
C ALA A 238 -16.23 13.07 -14.85
N LEU A 239 -15.03 13.63 -14.63
CA LEU A 239 -14.78 14.65 -13.62
C LEU A 239 -14.94 16.07 -14.19
N PRO A 240 -15.41 17.05 -13.38
CA PRO A 240 -15.49 18.45 -13.79
C PRO A 240 -14.11 19.14 -13.88
N LEU A 241 -13.02 18.37 -14.06
CA LEU A 241 -11.66 18.86 -14.14
C LEU A 241 -11.23 19.04 -15.60
N ARG A 242 -10.63 20.20 -15.90
CA ARG A 242 -9.84 20.36 -17.12
C ARG A 242 -8.49 19.67 -16.91
N ILE A 243 -8.41 18.41 -17.32
CA ILE A 243 -7.16 17.66 -17.33
C ILE A 243 -6.44 17.94 -18.66
N PRO A 244 -5.19 18.43 -18.64
CA PRO A 244 -4.42 18.65 -19.86
C PRO A 244 -4.30 17.36 -20.70
N GLY A 245 -4.38 17.49 -22.02
CA GLY A 245 -4.10 16.36 -22.91
C GLY A 245 -2.62 15.94 -22.86
N GLY A 246 -2.34 14.65 -23.09
CA GLY A 246 -0.97 14.13 -23.19
C GLY A 246 -0.26 13.84 -21.86
N LEU A 247 -1.00 13.80 -20.74
CA LEU A 247 -0.43 13.36 -19.46
C LEU A 247 0.01 11.89 -19.51
N THR A 248 1.15 11.60 -18.88
CA THR A 248 1.57 10.23 -18.59
C THR A 248 0.58 9.56 -17.62
N LYS A 249 0.53 8.22 -17.60
CA LYS A 249 -0.33 7.46 -16.67
C LYS A 249 -0.15 7.91 -15.21
N SER A 250 1.09 8.11 -14.75
CA SER A 250 1.36 8.56 -13.38
C SER A 250 0.86 9.98 -13.10
N GLN A 251 0.97 10.91 -14.06
CA GLN A 251 0.40 12.25 -13.91
C GLN A 251 -1.12 12.21 -13.83
N LEU A 252 -1.76 11.38 -14.66
CA LEU A 252 -3.20 11.19 -14.63
C LEU A 252 -3.67 10.61 -13.29
N VAL A 253 -2.98 9.59 -12.78
CA VAL A 253 -3.22 9.02 -11.45
C VAL A 253 -3.10 10.10 -10.37
N TYR A 254 -2.05 10.93 -10.41
CA TYR A 254 -1.87 12.02 -9.47
C TYR A 254 -3.03 13.02 -9.48
N GLU A 255 -3.49 13.46 -10.66
CA GLU A 255 -4.60 14.42 -10.79
C GLU A 255 -5.91 13.83 -10.24
N LEU A 256 -6.22 12.58 -10.59
CA LEU A 256 -7.42 11.88 -10.12
C LEU A 256 -7.40 11.69 -8.60
N LEU A 257 -6.29 11.22 -8.03
CA LEU A 257 -6.15 11.04 -6.58
C LEU A 257 -6.21 12.37 -5.83
N SER A 258 -5.58 13.41 -6.38
CA SER A 258 -5.64 14.76 -5.81
C SER A 258 -7.06 15.32 -5.81
N PHE A 259 -7.82 15.07 -6.87
CA PHE A 259 -9.24 15.43 -6.93
C PHE A 259 -10.04 14.71 -5.85
N HIS A 260 -10.00 13.38 -5.82
CA HIS A 260 -10.76 12.59 -4.85
C HIS A 260 -10.40 12.97 -3.40
N ALA A 261 -9.12 13.19 -3.11
CA ALA A 261 -8.68 13.62 -1.79
C ALA A 261 -9.20 15.02 -1.40
N ARG A 262 -9.28 15.97 -2.35
CA ARG A 262 -9.86 17.32 -2.10
C ARG A 262 -11.37 17.24 -1.87
N GLU A 263 -12.04 16.30 -2.52
CA GLU A 263 -13.46 16.02 -2.37
C GLU A 263 -13.79 15.22 -1.10
N GLY A 264 -12.79 14.87 -0.28
CA GLY A 264 -12.96 14.24 1.03
C GLY A 264 -12.86 12.71 1.01
N THR A 265 -12.50 12.09 -0.11
CA THR A 265 -12.18 10.65 -0.15
C THR A 265 -10.90 10.38 0.65
N GLY A 266 -10.95 9.43 1.59
CA GLY A 266 -9.76 8.98 2.30
C GLY A 266 -8.79 8.26 1.36
N LEU A 267 -7.50 8.57 1.41
CA LEU A 267 -6.50 7.83 0.65
C LEU A 267 -5.61 7.02 1.58
N VAL A 268 -5.25 5.81 1.17
CA VAL A 268 -4.26 4.96 1.84
C VAL A 268 -3.22 4.53 0.83
N CYS A 269 -1.95 4.54 1.22
CA CYS A 269 -0.84 4.09 0.39
C CYS A 269 0.12 3.26 1.21
N GLU A 270 0.57 2.16 0.62
CA GLU A 270 1.72 1.39 1.08
C GLU A 270 2.92 1.64 0.16
N GLY A 271 4.09 1.90 0.74
CA GLY A 271 5.31 2.10 -0.03
C GLY A 271 6.56 2.03 0.82
N VAL A 272 7.72 1.97 0.15
CA VAL A 272 9.02 1.91 0.81
C VAL A 272 9.60 3.31 0.96
N ILE A 273 10.08 3.64 2.16
CA ILE A 273 10.68 4.95 2.45
C ILE A 273 12.00 5.10 1.69
N GLU A 274 12.10 6.13 0.86
CA GLU A 274 13.35 6.63 0.30
C GLU A 274 13.65 8.02 0.88
N LEU A 275 14.89 8.24 1.33
CA LEU A 275 15.39 9.59 1.65
C LEU A 275 15.99 10.22 0.39
N THR A 276 15.41 11.33 -0.06
CA THR A 276 15.90 12.07 -1.23
C THR A 276 17.11 12.93 -0.88
N LYS A 277 17.84 13.38 -1.91
CA LYS A 277 19.01 14.27 -1.74
C LYS A 277 18.67 15.62 -1.09
N GLU A 278 17.44 16.09 -1.27
CA GLU A 278 16.94 17.33 -0.68
C GLU A 278 16.49 17.15 0.78
N SER A 279 16.82 16.02 1.40
CA SER A 279 16.55 15.70 2.82
C SER A 279 15.06 15.60 3.19
N PHE A 280 14.18 15.45 2.20
CA PHE A 280 12.80 15.00 2.42
C PHE A 280 12.65 13.52 2.01
N SER A 281 11.64 12.85 2.55
CA SER A 281 11.40 11.43 2.29
C SER A 281 10.19 11.22 1.39
N MET A 282 10.22 10.16 0.59
CA MET A 282 9.13 9.75 -0.30
C MET A 282 8.79 8.29 -0.04
N LEU A 283 7.51 7.92 -0.12
CA LEU A 283 7.09 6.52 -0.25
C LEU A 283 7.13 6.15 -1.72
N ARG A 284 8.02 5.22 -2.06
CA ARG A 284 8.20 4.69 -3.41
C ARG A 284 7.43 3.41 -3.59
N ASP A 285 6.87 3.26 -4.79
CA ASP A 285 6.18 2.03 -5.19
C ASP A 285 7.18 0.91 -5.52
N PRO A 286 7.20 -0.17 -4.73
CA PRO A 286 8.09 -1.29 -5.00
C PRO A 286 7.70 -2.04 -6.29
N ALA A 287 6.45 -1.93 -6.78
CA ALA A 287 5.99 -2.57 -8.02
C ALA A 287 6.54 -1.89 -9.29
N ARG A 288 6.99 -0.63 -9.17
CA ARG A 288 7.58 0.14 -10.28
C ARG A 288 9.11 0.20 -10.20
N SER A 289 9.74 -0.76 -9.53
CA SER A 289 11.17 -0.74 -9.21
C SER A 289 11.61 0.56 -8.53
N PHE A 290 10.75 1.16 -7.71
CA PHE A 290 10.99 2.45 -7.06
C PHE A 290 11.25 3.63 -8.03
N ARG A 291 10.74 3.55 -9.26
CA ARG A 291 10.86 4.65 -10.23
C ARG A 291 10.13 5.89 -9.67
N PRO A 292 10.80 7.06 -9.59
CA PRO A 292 10.16 8.29 -9.16
C PRO A 292 9.00 8.67 -10.07
N GLY A 293 7.86 9.01 -9.47
CA GLY A 293 6.67 9.47 -10.17
C GLY A 293 6.03 10.69 -9.50
N PRO A 294 5.20 11.46 -10.24
CA PRO A 294 4.41 12.55 -9.68
C PRO A 294 3.37 12.07 -8.65
N ASP A 295 2.96 10.81 -8.74
CA ASP A 295 2.01 10.16 -7.86
C ASP A 295 2.66 9.50 -6.62
N ASP A 296 3.96 9.72 -6.39
CA ASP A 296 4.62 9.28 -5.16
C ASP A 296 4.22 10.17 -3.97
N ILE A 297 4.31 9.58 -2.77
CA ILE A 297 3.77 10.22 -1.57
C ILE A 297 4.90 10.84 -0.77
N HIS A 298 4.81 12.14 -0.50
CA HIS A 298 5.70 12.82 0.42
C HIS A 298 5.51 12.30 1.85
N PHE A 299 6.61 11.93 2.49
CA PHE A 299 6.64 11.36 3.84
C PHE A 299 7.39 12.30 4.79
N GLY A 300 6.65 12.88 5.74
CA GLY A 300 7.20 13.89 6.66
C GLY A 300 8.23 13.32 7.63
N SER A 301 9.32 14.06 7.84
CA SER A 301 10.42 13.66 8.73
C SER A 301 10.02 13.52 10.21
N ASN A 302 8.94 14.18 10.65
CA ASN A 302 8.41 14.02 12.01
C ASN A 302 7.97 12.57 12.24
N MET A 303 7.18 11.98 11.32
CA MET A 303 6.72 10.59 11.44
C MET A 303 7.90 9.61 11.45
N MET A 304 8.97 9.91 10.70
CA MET A 304 10.19 9.09 10.78
C MET A 304 10.84 9.15 12.17
N ARG A 305 10.94 10.33 12.77
CA ARG A 305 11.55 10.46 14.11
C ARG A 305 10.68 9.84 15.20
N ASP A 306 9.37 10.07 15.15
CA ASP A 306 8.43 9.63 16.18
C ASP A 306 8.35 8.10 16.28
N LEU A 307 8.42 7.40 15.13
CA LEU A 307 8.38 5.94 15.05
C LEU A 307 9.76 5.29 14.87
N GLY A 308 10.86 6.06 14.88
CA GLY A 308 12.22 5.54 14.66
C GLY A 308 12.43 4.91 13.28
N LEU A 309 11.74 5.42 12.26
CA LEU A 309 11.76 4.86 10.91
C LEU A 309 13.03 5.21 10.14
N ARG A 310 13.41 4.31 9.23
CA ARG A 310 14.64 4.39 8.42
C ARG A 310 14.34 4.09 6.94
N PRO A 311 15.18 4.56 6.01
CA PRO A 311 15.07 4.18 4.59
C PRO A 311 14.99 2.66 4.39
N GLY A 312 14.24 2.23 3.38
CA GLY A 312 13.98 0.83 3.08
C GLY A 312 12.80 0.22 3.83
N GLN A 313 12.22 0.90 4.82
CA GLN A 313 11.05 0.38 5.53
C GLN A 313 9.78 0.49 4.71
N LEU A 314 8.97 -0.57 4.73
CA LEU A 314 7.64 -0.60 4.15
C LEU A 314 6.66 0.03 5.14
N VAL A 315 5.94 1.04 4.68
CA VAL A 315 5.00 1.80 5.49
C VAL A 315 3.68 1.94 4.77
N LYS A 316 2.60 1.65 5.50
CA LYS A 316 1.22 1.94 5.09
C LYS A 316 0.74 3.17 5.83
N ALA A 317 0.31 4.19 5.09
CA ALA A 317 -0.05 5.49 5.65
C ALA A 317 -1.35 6.04 5.05
N ARG A 318 -2.07 6.84 5.82
CA ARG A 318 -3.13 7.70 5.31
C ARG A 318 -2.53 8.90 4.60
N VAL A 319 -3.11 9.20 3.45
CA VAL A 319 -2.62 10.21 2.51
C VAL A 319 -3.69 11.30 2.35
N ARG A 320 -3.23 12.54 2.21
CA ARG A 320 -4.08 13.70 1.95
C ARG A 320 -3.64 14.41 0.67
N ALA A 321 -4.55 15.22 0.14
CA ALA A 321 -4.28 16.11 -0.98
C ALA A 321 -3.08 17.02 -0.70
N PRO A 322 -2.30 17.41 -1.74
CA PRO A 322 -1.30 18.45 -1.61
C PRO A 322 -1.94 19.75 -1.10
N ARG A 323 -1.27 20.44 -0.18
CA ARG A 323 -1.62 21.83 0.19
C ARG A 323 -1.28 22.76 -0.97
N GLU A 324 -1.76 24.01 -0.95
CA GLU A 324 -1.58 24.97 -2.06
C GLU A 324 -0.12 25.17 -2.52
N ARG A 325 0.87 24.89 -1.66
CA ARG A 325 2.31 25.00 -1.97
C ARG A 325 3.01 23.67 -2.19
N ASP A 326 2.34 22.55 -1.95
CA ASP A 326 2.95 21.21 -2.00
C ASP A 326 2.80 20.62 -3.39
N LYS A 327 3.86 19.99 -3.91
CA LYS A 327 3.87 19.36 -5.24
C LYS A 327 3.34 17.92 -5.24
N TYR A 328 3.24 17.29 -4.08
CA TYR A 328 2.96 15.87 -3.92
C TYR A 328 1.83 15.64 -2.93
N LEU A 329 1.09 14.54 -3.13
CA LEU A 329 0.27 13.94 -2.09
C LEU A 329 1.14 13.67 -0.86
N SER A 330 0.60 13.87 0.34
CA SER A 330 1.39 13.76 1.58
C SER A 330 0.79 12.76 2.55
N ALA A 331 1.62 11.88 3.10
CA ALA A 331 1.26 11.06 4.24
C ALA A 331 1.08 11.95 5.48
N PHE A 332 0.06 11.67 6.29
CA PHE A 332 -0.20 12.41 7.53
C PHE A 332 -0.38 11.52 8.77
N GLU A 333 -0.58 10.22 8.59
CA GLU A 333 -0.73 9.26 9.68
C GLU A 333 -0.22 7.89 9.20
N VAL A 334 0.61 7.24 10.02
CA VAL A 334 1.11 5.88 9.74
C VAL A 334 0.14 4.87 10.34
N ILE A 335 -0.30 3.90 9.53
CA ILE A 335 -1.23 2.84 9.92
C ILE A 335 -0.45 1.59 10.33
N GLU A 336 0.48 1.16 9.47
CA GLU A 336 1.30 -0.04 9.67
C GLU A 336 2.75 0.23 9.23
N VAL A 337 3.69 -0.42 9.91
CA VAL A 337 5.11 -0.45 9.57
C VAL A 337 5.51 -1.92 9.46
N GLU A 338 5.94 -2.35 8.27
CA GLU A 338 6.28 -3.75 7.99
C GLU A 338 5.16 -4.76 8.31
N GLY A 339 3.90 -4.35 8.10
CA GLY A 339 2.72 -5.15 8.42
C GLY A 339 2.34 -5.18 9.91
N ILE A 340 3.08 -4.47 10.77
CA ILE A 340 2.78 -4.32 12.20
C ILE A 340 1.99 -3.03 12.39
N PRO A 341 0.86 -3.02 13.12
CA PRO A 341 0.14 -1.79 13.46
C PRO A 341 1.07 -0.76 14.10
N ALA A 342 0.98 0.51 13.69
CA ALA A 342 1.90 1.55 14.13
C ALA A 342 1.92 1.75 15.66
N ALA A 343 0.82 1.44 16.34
CA ALA A 343 0.71 1.49 17.80
C ALA A 343 1.48 0.38 18.53
N GLU A 344 1.75 -0.74 17.85
CA GLU A 344 2.47 -1.91 18.39
C GLU A 344 3.91 -2.00 17.87
N TYR A 345 4.24 -1.21 16.85
CA TYR A 345 5.55 -1.21 16.24
C TYR A 345 6.64 -0.76 17.22
N GLN A 346 7.69 -1.57 17.33
CA GLN A 346 8.92 -1.21 18.01
C GLN A 346 10.09 -1.32 17.02
N PRO A 347 10.97 -0.31 16.94
CA PRO A 347 12.09 -0.35 16.03
C PRO A 347 13.04 -1.49 16.42
N PRO A 348 13.39 -2.40 15.48
CA PRO A 348 14.32 -3.48 15.75
C PRO A 348 15.75 -2.95 15.96
N LYS A 349 16.64 -3.83 16.43
CA LYS A 349 18.08 -3.54 16.50
C LYS A 349 18.58 -3.18 15.10
N ASP A 350 19.38 -2.11 15.02
CA ASP A 350 19.95 -1.67 13.74
C ASP A 350 20.83 -2.75 13.12
N PHE A 351 20.69 -2.98 11.82
CA PHE A 351 21.48 -3.92 11.03
C PHE A 351 22.99 -3.79 11.29
N ASP A 352 23.49 -2.56 11.38
CA ASP A 352 24.92 -2.30 11.60
C ASP A 352 25.38 -2.69 13.03
N ARG A 353 24.45 -2.94 13.96
CA ARG A 353 24.72 -3.40 15.32
C ARG A 353 24.52 -4.90 15.52
N LEU A 354 24.01 -5.63 14.52
CA LEU A 354 23.84 -7.08 14.57
C LEU A 354 25.21 -7.77 14.58
N THR A 355 25.35 -8.90 15.28
CA THR A 355 26.62 -9.62 15.38
C THR A 355 26.87 -10.42 14.09
N PRO A 356 27.87 -10.09 13.26
CA PRO A 356 28.15 -10.81 12.02
C PRO A 356 28.81 -12.16 12.30
N LEU A 357 28.27 -13.22 11.68
CA LEU A 357 28.82 -14.57 11.72
C LEU A 357 29.24 -15.05 10.32
N PHE A 358 30.07 -16.10 10.29
CA PHE A 358 30.26 -16.86 9.07
C PHE A 358 28.97 -17.63 8.73
N PRO A 359 28.68 -17.85 7.43
CA PRO A 359 27.62 -18.76 7.02
C PRO A 359 27.85 -20.18 7.55
N ASP A 360 26.79 -20.77 8.11
CA ASP A 360 26.74 -22.13 8.67
C ASP A 360 25.49 -22.90 8.22
N ARG A 361 24.50 -22.22 7.64
CA ARG A 361 23.33 -22.81 7.00
C ARG A 361 23.49 -22.78 5.49
N ARG A 362 23.53 -23.95 4.84
CA ARG A 362 23.66 -24.08 3.38
C ARG A 362 22.35 -23.76 2.65
N ILE A 363 22.48 -23.04 1.54
CA ILE A 363 21.43 -22.86 0.54
C ILE A 363 21.59 -23.98 -0.50
N HIS A 364 20.84 -25.06 -0.34
CA HIS A 364 20.79 -26.15 -1.32
C HIS A 364 20.20 -25.68 -2.66
N LEU A 365 20.94 -25.88 -3.75
CA LEU A 365 20.54 -25.48 -5.11
C LEU A 365 20.22 -26.68 -6.02
N GLU A 366 20.57 -27.89 -5.59
CA GLU A 366 20.26 -29.14 -6.27
C GLU A 366 18.75 -29.26 -6.55
N GLY A 367 18.43 -29.79 -7.73
CA GLY A 367 17.07 -30.10 -8.17
C GLY A 367 17.07 -31.16 -9.25
N GLU A 368 15.88 -31.56 -9.69
CA GLU A 368 15.69 -32.63 -10.67
C GLU A 368 15.64 -32.10 -12.11
N GLY A 369 16.25 -32.84 -13.05
CA GLY A 369 16.23 -32.57 -14.48
C GLY A 369 17.45 -31.83 -15.01
N ASP A 370 17.57 -31.77 -16.34
CA ASP A 370 18.74 -31.22 -17.02
C ASP A 370 18.94 -29.72 -16.75
N ASP A 371 17.85 -28.99 -16.50
CA ASP A 371 17.86 -27.56 -16.13
C ASP A 371 18.64 -27.28 -14.84
N PHE A 372 18.86 -28.29 -13.98
CA PHE A 372 19.51 -28.14 -12.67
C PHE A 372 20.97 -28.63 -12.65
N LEU A 373 21.52 -29.12 -13.78
CA LEU A 373 22.90 -29.60 -13.82
C LEU A 373 23.91 -28.53 -13.39
N ALA A 374 23.70 -27.28 -13.80
CA ALA A 374 24.63 -26.20 -13.46
C ALA A 374 24.66 -25.87 -11.97
N VAL A 375 23.49 -25.85 -11.32
CA VAL A 375 23.39 -25.60 -9.89
C VAL A 375 23.83 -26.80 -9.06
N ARG A 376 23.71 -28.03 -9.58
CA ARG A 376 24.33 -29.22 -8.99
C ARG A 376 25.86 -29.16 -9.00
N VAL A 377 26.45 -28.71 -10.11
CA VAL A 377 27.90 -28.42 -10.18
C VAL A 377 28.26 -27.35 -9.14
N LEU A 378 27.48 -26.26 -9.07
CA LEU A 378 27.73 -25.20 -8.12
C LEU A 378 27.69 -25.69 -6.66
N ASP A 379 26.71 -26.52 -6.32
CA ASP A 379 26.57 -27.11 -5.00
C ASP A 379 27.76 -27.98 -4.57
N LEU A 380 28.47 -28.59 -5.51
CA LEU A 380 29.66 -29.43 -5.25
C LEU A 380 30.96 -28.62 -5.23
N ILE A 381 31.04 -27.52 -5.98
CA ILE A 381 32.30 -26.79 -6.21
C ILE A 381 32.37 -25.46 -5.46
N ALA A 382 31.26 -24.76 -5.27
CA ALA A 382 31.23 -23.51 -4.52
C ALA A 382 29.87 -23.41 -3.81
N PRO A 383 29.71 -24.10 -2.66
CA PRO A 383 28.44 -24.12 -1.96
C PRO A 383 28.07 -22.71 -1.50
N LEU A 384 26.78 -22.40 -1.56
CA LEU A 384 26.22 -21.12 -1.14
C LEU A 384 25.66 -21.25 0.29
N GLY A 385 25.94 -20.27 1.15
CA GLY A 385 25.42 -20.21 2.52
C GLY A 385 24.49 -19.03 2.77
N MET A 386 23.67 -19.12 3.81
CA MET A 386 22.89 -17.99 4.35
C MET A 386 23.85 -16.95 4.92
N GLY A 387 23.87 -15.75 4.35
CA GLY A 387 24.83 -14.71 4.66
C GLY A 387 26.06 -14.66 3.75
N GLN A 388 26.10 -15.44 2.66
CA GLN A 388 27.25 -15.48 1.75
C GLN A 388 27.42 -14.18 0.96
N ARG A 389 28.69 -13.79 0.72
CA ARG A 389 29.10 -12.77 -0.24
C ARG A 389 29.72 -13.47 -1.46
N GLY A 390 28.86 -13.84 -2.39
CA GLY A 390 29.24 -14.59 -3.59
C GLY A 390 29.47 -13.69 -4.80
N LEU A 391 30.46 -14.05 -5.61
CA LEU A 391 30.79 -13.40 -6.88
C LEU A 391 30.75 -14.41 -8.03
N ILE A 392 29.92 -14.18 -9.03
CA ILE A 392 29.97 -14.90 -10.31
C ILE A 392 30.78 -14.06 -11.29
N VAL A 393 32.02 -14.47 -11.51
CA VAL A 393 32.98 -13.78 -12.37
C VAL A 393 32.81 -14.32 -13.78
N ALA A 394 32.39 -13.50 -14.73
CA ALA A 394 32.08 -13.97 -16.07
C ALA A 394 32.54 -13.01 -17.16
N PRO A 395 33.10 -13.51 -18.27
CA PRO A 395 33.27 -12.73 -19.48
C PRO A 395 31.90 -12.44 -20.12
N PRO A 396 31.81 -11.44 -21.03
CA PRO A 396 30.65 -11.29 -21.89
C PRO A 396 30.30 -12.60 -22.60
N ARG A 397 29.00 -12.93 -22.67
CA ARG A 397 28.48 -14.19 -23.25
C ARG A 397 28.94 -15.48 -22.53
N GLY A 398 29.49 -15.40 -21.31
CA GLY A 398 29.89 -16.57 -20.52
C GLY A 398 28.75 -17.39 -19.89
N GLY A 399 27.48 -17.03 -20.12
CA GLY A 399 26.32 -17.74 -19.56
C GLY A 399 25.89 -17.28 -18.16
N LYS A 400 26.34 -16.10 -17.70
CA LYS A 400 26.00 -15.53 -16.37
C LYS A 400 24.49 -15.51 -16.09
N THR A 401 23.70 -15.07 -17.07
CA THR A 401 22.26 -14.84 -16.90
C THR A 401 21.52 -16.17 -16.74
N ILE A 402 21.90 -17.19 -17.51
CA ILE A 402 21.32 -18.54 -17.43
C ILE A 402 21.63 -19.15 -16.05
N LEU A 403 22.89 -19.07 -15.62
CA LEU A 403 23.29 -19.57 -14.30
C LEU A 403 22.53 -18.86 -13.18
N LEU A 404 22.41 -17.52 -13.25
CA LEU A 404 21.69 -16.75 -12.24
C LEU A 404 20.19 -17.12 -12.17
N LYS A 405 19.53 -17.33 -13.33
CA LYS A 405 18.15 -17.82 -13.40
C LYS A 405 17.99 -19.22 -12.79
N GLN A 406 18.91 -20.13 -13.08
CA GLN A 406 18.90 -21.49 -12.51
C GLN A 406 19.06 -21.44 -10.99
N ILE A 407 19.98 -20.62 -10.48
CA ILE A 407 20.15 -20.38 -9.04
C ILE A 407 18.87 -19.81 -8.43
N ALA A 408 18.25 -18.82 -9.07
CA ALA A 408 17.01 -18.20 -8.58
C ALA A 408 15.85 -19.21 -8.51
N ARG A 409 15.67 -20.04 -9.56
CA ARG A 409 14.68 -21.13 -9.59
C ARG A 409 14.94 -22.15 -8.48
N ALA A 410 16.20 -22.54 -8.29
CA ALA A 410 16.59 -23.48 -7.24
C ALA A 410 16.31 -22.94 -5.83
N ILE A 411 16.68 -21.68 -5.56
CA ILE A 411 16.37 -21.02 -4.28
C ILE A 411 14.87 -20.99 -4.04
N ARG A 412 14.06 -20.59 -5.02
CA ARG A 412 12.60 -20.54 -4.87
C ARG A 412 11.99 -21.91 -4.59
N ASN A 413 12.51 -22.96 -5.21
CA ASN A 413 12.01 -24.33 -5.03
C ASN A 413 12.43 -24.91 -3.67
N ASN A 414 13.68 -24.70 -3.26
CA ASN A 414 14.27 -25.37 -2.10
C ASN A 414 14.15 -24.55 -0.80
N HIS A 415 14.01 -23.23 -0.91
CA HIS A 415 13.96 -22.28 0.21
C HIS A 415 12.82 -21.26 0.04
N PRO A 416 11.55 -21.70 -0.07
CA PRO A 416 10.40 -20.80 -0.30
C PRO A 416 10.18 -19.79 0.84
N GLN A 417 10.71 -20.06 2.04
CA GLN A 417 10.67 -19.15 3.19
C GLN A 417 11.68 -18.00 3.11
N ALA A 418 12.72 -18.11 2.27
CA ALA A 418 13.71 -17.07 2.10
C ALA A 418 13.18 -15.98 1.16
N GLU A 419 13.45 -14.72 1.47
CA GLU A 419 13.07 -13.61 0.62
C GLU A 419 14.06 -13.51 -0.56
N LEU A 420 13.66 -14.03 -1.72
CA LEU A 420 14.43 -13.92 -2.96
C LEU A 420 14.19 -12.56 -3.62
N VAL A 421 15.25 -11.77 -3.72
CA VAL A 421 15.25 -10.45 -4.37
C VAL A 421 16.17 -10.50 -5.58
N ILE A 422 15.67 -10.11 -6.74
CA ILE A 422 16.48 -10.01 -7.96
C ILE A 422 16.64 -8.54 -8.32
N LEU A 423 17.88 -8.12 -8.57
CA LEU A 423 18.23 -6.76 -8.96
C LEU A 423 19.02 -6.77 -10.27
N LEU A 424 18.42 -6.23 -11.33
CA LEU A 424 19.01 -6.13 -12.67
C LEU A 424 19.33 -4.67 -13.00
N LEU A 425 20.59 -4.39 -13.35
CA LEU A 425 21.12 -3.04 -13.59
C LEU A 425 21.80 -2.98 -14.97
N ASP A 426 21.43 -1.97 -15.76
CA ASP A 426 21.98 -1.72 -17.11
C ASP A 426 21.76 -2.92 -18.06
N GLU A 427 20.69 -3.69 -17.84
CA GLU A 427 20.26 -4.79 -18.70
C GLU A 427 19.16 -4.36 -19.67
N ARG A 428 18.94 -5.17 -20.71
CA ARG A 428 17.93 -4.89 -21.73
C ARG A 428 16.51 -5.16 -21.23
N PRO A 429 15.50 -4.36 -21.60
CA PRO A 429 14.11 -4.58 -21.17
C PRO A 429 13.60 -5.99 -21.47
N GLU A 430 13.91 -6.55 -22.63
CA GLU A 430 13.52 -7.91 -23.00
C GLU A 430 14.18 -8.99 -22.11
N GLU A 431 15.41 -8.76 -21.64
CA GLU A 431 16.11 -9.67 -20.73
C GLU A 431 15.52 -9.60 -19.32
N VAL A 432 15.05 -8.42 -18.88
CA VAL A 432 14.32 -8.26 -17.61
C VAL A 432 13.01 -9.04 -17.63
N THR A 433 12.20 -8.88 -18.68
CA THR A 433 10.92 -9.60 -18.83
C THR A 433 11.14 -11.11 -18.87
N ASP A 434 12.12 -11.58 -19.65
CA ASP A 434 12.47 -13.00 -19.72
C ASP A 434 12.96 -13.55 -18.36
N PHE A 435 13.64 -12.75 -17.55
CA PHE A 435 14.01 -13.12 -16.18
C PHE A 435 12.78 -13.22 -15.25
N GLU A 436 11.89 -12.24 -15.31
CA GLU A 436 10.64 -12.21 -14.55
C GLU A 436 9.75 -13.42 -14.87
N GLU A 437 9.53 -13.73 -16.15
CA GLU A 437 8.71 -14.85 -16.58
C GLU A 437 9.34 -16.20 -16.20
N THR A 438 10.65 -16.35 -16.38
CA THR A 438 11.35 -17.61 -16.08
C THR A 438 11.37 -17.90 -14.58
N VAL A 439 11.62 -16.88 -13.76
CA VAL A 439 11.82 -17.06 -12.32
C VAL A 439 10.53 -16.87 -11.54
N GLY A 440 9.53 -16.13 -12.01
CA GLY A 440 8.28 -15.92 -11.27
C GLY A 440 8.50 -15.33 -9.87
N ALA A 441 9.52 -14.48 -9.73
CA ALA A 441 9.88 -13.80 -8.49
C ALA A 441 9.96 -12.30 -8.73
N ARG A 442 9.99 -11.54 -7.63
CA ARG A 442 10.08 -10.08 -7.71
C ARG A 442 11.42 -9.64 -8.28
N VAL A 443 11.38 -8.93 -9.41
CA VAL A 443 12.55 -8.32 -10.02
C VAL A 443 12.49 -6.81 -9.84
N TYR A 444 13.58 -6.24 -9.35
CA TYR A 444 13.84 -4.81 -9.36
C TYR A 444 14.80 -4.52 -10.50
N ALA A 445 14.41 -3.64 -11.42
CA ALA A 445 15.20 -3.37 -12.60
C ALA A 445 15.43 -1.88 -12.83
N SER A 446 16.63 -1.56 -13.33
CA SER A 446 16.95 -0.29 -13.97
C SER A 446 17.64 -0.61 -15.29
N THR A 447 16.89 -0.54 -16.39
CA THR A 447 17.36 -0.90 -17.74
C THR A 447 18.44 0.07 -18.24
N PHE A 448 19.13 -0.27 -19.34
CA PHE A 448 20.18 0.56 -19.93
C PHE A 448 19.70 1.95 -20.41
N ASP A 449 18.40 2.15 -20.60
CA ASP A 449 17.81 3.44 -20.95
C ASP A 449 17.85 4.45 -19.78
N GLU A 450 18.05 3.95 -18.56
CA GLU A 450 18.07 4.74 -17.35
C GLU A 450 19.48 5.28 -17.06
N SER A 451 19.57 6.44 -16.40
CA SER A 451 20.89 7.03 -16.08
C SER A 451 21.70 6.14 -15.11
N PRO A 452 23.05 6.17 -15.15
CA PRO A 452 23.87 5.43 -14.17
C PRO A 452 23.58 5.80 -12.71
N ARG A 453 23.16 7.05 -12.46
CA ARG A 453 22.72 7.51 -11.12
C ARG A 453 21.47 6.78 -10.65
N ARG A 454 20.56 6.44 -11.57
CA ARG A 454 19.35 5.69 -11.29
C ARG A 454 19.68 4.26 -10.89
N HIS A 455 20.65 3.60 -11.54
CA HIS A 455 21.10 2.26 -11.14
C HIS A 455 21.56 2.23 -9.67
N ALA A 456 22.38 3.21 -9.28
CA ALA A 456 22.83 3.36 -7.89
C ALA A 456 21.65 3.59 -6.91
N GLN A 457 20.72 4.47 -7.27
CA GLN A 457 19.54 4.77 -6.44
C GLN A 457 18.66 3.54 -6.19
N VAL A 458 18.35 2.75 -7.24
CA VAL A 458 17.56 1.51 -7.09
C VAL A 458 18.30 0.54 -6.19
N ALA A 459 19.59 0.33 -6.44
CA ALA A 459 20.40 -0.61 -5.69
C ALA A 459 20.46 -0.23 -4.21
N ASP A 460 20.75 1.04 -3.89
CA ASP A 460 20.78 1.52 -2.50
C ASP A 460 19.44 1.25 -1.78
N LEU A 461 18.31 1.53 -2.43
CA LEU A 461 16.99 1.34 -1.83
C LEU A 461 16.62 -0.15 -1.68
N VAL A 462 17.01 -1.00 -2.63
CA VAL A 462 16.88 -2.46 -2.53
C VAL A 462 17.72 -2.99 -1.37
N LEU A 463 18.95 -2.50 -1.21
CA LEU A 463 19.80 -2.90 -0.09
C LEU A 463 19.22 -2.44 1.25
N ASP A 464 18.75 -1.20 1.34
CA ASP A 464 18.10 -0.71 2.55
C ASP A 464 16.88 -1.57 2.89
N ARG A 465 16.05 -1.91 1.89
CA ARG A 465 14.92 -2.83 2.07
C ARG A 465 15.37 -4.20 2.60
N ALA A 466 16.39 -4.80 1.99
CA ALA A 466 16.94 -6.08 2.41
C ALA A 466 17.42 -6.03 3.87
N LYS A 467 18.14 -4.97 4.27
CA LYS A 467 18.57 -4.78 5.67
C LYS A 467 17.39 -4.71 6.63
N ARG A 468 16.32 -3.97 6.29
CA ARG A 468 15.13 -3.89 7.15
C ARG A 468 14.47 -5.26 7.36
N LEU A 469 14.44 -6.10 6.33
CA LEU A 469 13.92 -7.47 6.43
C LEU A 469 14.79 -8.36 7.33
N VAL A 470 16.12 -8.23 7.24
CA VAL A 470 17.04 -8.98 8.12
C VAL A 470 16.91 -8.54 9.57
N GLU A 471 16.70 -7.25 9.84
CA GLU A 471 16.42 -6.75 11.20
C GLU A 471 15.14 -7.37 11.82
N GLN A 472 14.26 -7.95 11.00
CA GLN A 472 13.07 -8.69 11.43
C GLN A 472 13.30 -10.21 11.52
N GLY A 473 14.54 -10.67 11.43
CA GLY A 473 14.90 -12.08 11.48
C GLY A 473 14.68 -12.86 10.18
N ARG A 474 14.48 -12.17 9.04
CA ARG A 474 14.30 -12.85 7.75
C ARG A 474 15.64 -13.17 7.08
N ASP A 475 15.66 -14.30 6.38
CA ASP A 475 16.74 -14.67 5.46
C ASP A 475 16.45 -14.04 4.09
N VAL A 476 17.31 -13.13 3.64
CA VAL A 476 17.18 -12.39 2.37
C VAL A 476 18.29 -12.82 1.43
N ILE A 477 17.94 -13.22 0.21
CA ILE A 477 18.88 -13.59 -0.84
C ILE A 477 18.74 -12.61 -2.00
N LEU A 478 19.76 -11.77 -2.19
CA LEU A 478 19.83 -10.77 -3.24
C LEU A 478 20.71 -11.26 -4.38
N LEU A 479 20.10 -11.49 -5.54
CA LEU A 479 20.79 -11.78 -6.80
C LEU A 479 20.98 -10.49 -7.58
N LEU A 480 22.23 -10.09 -7.84
CA LEU A 480 22.58 -8.84 -8.49
C LEU A 480 23.27 -9.06 -9.84
N ASP A 481 22.70 -8.52 -10.91
CA ASP A 481 23.33 -8.46 -12.23
C ASP A 481 23.42 -6.99 -12.69
N SER A 482 24.54 -6.28 -12.53
CA SER A 482 25.83 -6.73 -11.98
C SER A 482 26.48 -5.72 -11.04
N LEU A 483 27.42 -6.20 -10.24
CA LEU A 483 28.22 -5.38 -9.33
C LEU A 483 29.11 -4.37 -10.09
N THR A 484 29.58 -4.75 -11.28
CA THR A 484 30.34 -3.87 -12.19
C THR A 484 29.50 -2.65 -12.60
N ARG A 485 28.22 -2.87 -12.95
CA ARG A 485 27.30 -1.78 -13.33
C ARG A 485 26.94 -0.89 -12.14
N LEU A 486 26.77 -1.48 -10.95
CA LEU A 486 26.59 -0.71 -9.72
C LEU A 486 27.79 0.22 -9.44
N ALA A 487 29.02 -0.28 -9.57
CA ALA A 487 30.22 0.52 -9.38
C ALA A 487 30.32 1.69 -10.36
N ARG A 488 29.98 1.47 -11.64
CA ARG A 488 29.85 2.56 -12.63
C ARG A 488 28.79 3.58 -12.22
N GLY A 489 27.62 3.12 -11.77
CA GLY A 489 26.56 3.99 -11.27
C GLY A 489 26.97 4.87 -10.09
N HIS A 490 27.66 4.30 -9.10
CA HIS A 490 28.23 5.05 -7.98
C HIS A 490 29.29 6.05 -8.44
N ASN A 491 30.15 5.69 -9.40
CA ASN A 491 31.16 6.59 -9.94
C ASN A 491 30.52 7.81 -10.63
N SER A 492 29.49 7.59 -11.47
CA SER A 492 28.75 8.68 -12.14
C SER A 492 27.87 9.53 -11.20
N ALA A 493 27.52 9.00 -10.03
CA ALA A 493 26.77 9.73 -9.01
C ALA A 493 27.62 10.72 -8.20
N MET A 494 28.94 10.55 -8.19
CA MET A 494 29.86 11.49 -7.56
C MET A 494 29.96 12.79 -8.36
N GLN A 495 30.03 13.91 -7.64
CA GLN A 495 30.29 15.24 -8.20
C GLN A 495 31.63 15.75 -7.66
N GLY A 496 32.65 15.77 -8.52
CA GLY A 496 34.02 16.14 -8.11
C GLY A 496 34.68 15.11 -7.19
N GLY A 497 35.95 15.35 -6.85
CA GLY A 497 36.75 14.49 -5.98
C GLY A 497 37.93 13.82 -6.69
N PRO A 498 38.82 13.16 -5.93
CA PRO A 498 40.01 12.51 -6.48
C PRO A 498 39.62 11.34 -7.40
N ILE A 499 40.25 11.31 -8.57
CA ILE A 499 40.14 10.23 -9.54
C ILE A 499 41.25 9.23 -9.22
N GLY A 500 40.87 7.98 -8.91
CA GLY A 500 41.80 6.89 -8.65
C GLY A 500 42.27 6.20 -9.94
N SER A 501 42.97 5.07 -9.76
CA SER A 501 43.40 4.22 -10.88
C SER A 501 42.23 3.76 -11.73
N GLY A 502 42.40 3.70 -13.05
CA GLY A 502 41.36 3.24 -13.98
C GLY A 502 40.18 4.21 -14.14
N GLY A 503 40.27 5.44 -13.64
CA GLY A 503 39.19 6.45 -13.76
C GLY A 503 38.07 6.30 -12.74
N VAL A 504 38.31 5.57 -11.65
CA VAL A 504 37.30 5.29 -10.61
C VAL A 504 37.57 6.09 -9.34
N SER A 505 36.55 6.74 -8.81
CA SER A 505 36.63 7.43 -7.53
C SER A 505 36.78 6.41 -6.38
N PRO A 506 37.75 6.58 -5.47
CA PRO A 506 37.86 5.73 -4.28
C PRO A 506 36.61 5.75 -3.39
N VAL A 507 35.91 6.89 -3.33
CA VAL A 507 34.66 7.05 -2.56
C VAL A 507 33.54 6.22 -3.19
N ALA A 508 33.45 6.21 -4.52
CA ALA A 508 32.47 5.40 -5.24
C ALA A 508 32.73 3.90 -5.03
N LEU A 509 33.99 3.46 -5.12
CA LEU A 509 34.38 2.08 -4.83
C LEU A 509 34.04 1.70 -3.39
N GLN A 510 34.34 2.58 -2.42
CA GLN A 510 33.99 2.35 -1.02
C GLN A 510 32.47 2.16 -0.83
N LYS A 511 31.64 2.92 -1.56
CA LYS A 511 30.18 2.78 -1.48
C LYS A 511 29.71 1.44 -2.04
N SER A 512 30.18 1.03 -3.21
CA SER A 512 29.89 -0.30 -3.76
C SER A 512 30.43 -1.44 -2.89
N ARG A 513 31.60 -1.24 -2.27
CA ARG A 513 32.17 -2.22 -1.33
C ARG A 513 31.32 -2.34 -0.07
N LYS A 514 30.78 -1.23 0.45
CA LYS A 514 29.81 -1.27 1.55
C LYS A 514 28.52 -1.98 1.17
N PHE A 515 28.06 -1.81 -0.08
CA PHE A 515 26.91 -2.56 -0.60
C PHE A 515 27.18 -4.06 -0.56
N PHE A 516 28.26 -4.52 -1.19
CA PHE A 516 28.57 -5.95 -1.26
C PHE A 516 28.96 -6.54 0.11
N GLY A 517 29.67 -5.77 0.93
CA GLY A 517 30.04 -6.10 2.31
C GLY A 517 28.89 -6.06 3.32
N ALA A 518 27.68 -5.66 2.90
CA ALA A 518 26.50 -5.76 3.75
C ALA A 518 26.13 -7.23 4.01
N ALA A 519 26.33 -8.12 3.02
CA ALA A 519 25.98 -9.53 3.16
C ALA A 519 26.75 -10.22 4.30
N ARG A 520 25.99 -10.86 5.19
CA ARG A 520 26.45 -11.50 6.42
C ARG A 520 25.36 -12.38 7.01
N ASN A 521 25.77 -13.43 7.70
CA ASN A 521 24.90 -14.16 8.65
C ASN A 521 24.85 -13.35 9.96
N VAL A 522 23.74 -13.39 10.69
CA VAL A 522 23.60 -12.64 11.95
C VAL A 522 23.16 -13.54 13.10
N GLU A 523 23.73 -13.32 14.27
CA GLU A 523 23.46 -14.13 15.47
C GLU A 523 22.02 -13.98 15.97
N GLU A 524 21.47 -12.76 15.91
CA GLU A 524 20.13 -12.43 16.41
C GLU A 524 18.98 -12.99 15.54
N GLY A 525 19.30 -13.63 14.42
CA GLY A 525 18.33 -14.22 13.49
C GLY A 525 18.24 -13.48 12.16
N GLY A 526 18.01 -14.23 11.08
CA GLY A 526 18.04 -13.74 9.71
C GLY A 526 19.43 -13.80 9.08
N SER A 527 19.52 -13.40 7.81
CA SER A 527 20.78 -13.31 7.08
C SER A 527 20.61 -12.48 5.81
N LEU A 528 21.67 -11.82 5.36
CA LEU A 528 21.71 -11.19 4.05
C LEU A 528 22.73 -11.92 3.17
N THR A 529 22.26 -12.68 2.20
CA THR A 529 23.09 -13.27 1.14
C THR A 529 23.08 -12.34 -0.06
N ILE A 530 24.25 -12.01 -0.60
CA ILE A 530 24.38 -11.29 -1.88
C ILE A 530 25.21 -12.15 -2.82
N LEU A 531 24.61 -12.55 -3.94
CA LEU A 531 25.30 -13.20 -5.05
C LEU A 531 25.26 -12.26 -6.24
N ALA A 532 26.41 -11.68 -6.57
CA ALA A 532 26.51 -10.69 -7.62
C ALA A 532 27.36 -11.18 -8.79
N THR A 533 26.99 -10.80 -10.02
CA THR A 533 27.86 -11.01 -11.17
C THR A 533 28.91 -9.89 -11.25
N ALA A 534 30.10 -10.23 -11.72
CA ALA A 534 31.15 -9.28 -12.07
C ALA A 534 31.67 -9.60 -13.47
N LEU A 535 31.72 -8.57 -14.31
CA LEU A 535 32.23 -8.67 -15.66
C LEU A 535 33.76 -8.59 -15.64
N ILE A 536 34.40 -9.52 -16.34
CA ILE A 536 35.84 -9.52 -16.62
C ILE A 536 36.10 -9.54 -18.12
N GLU A 537 37.34 -9.23 -18.51
CA GLU A 537 37.78 -9.32 -19.91
C GLU A 537 36.92 -8.46 -20.87
N THR A 538 36.46 -7.31 -20.38
CA THR A 538 35.65 -6.32 -21.11
C THR A 538 36.47 -5.26 -21.83
N GLU A 539 37.80 -5.41 -21.83
CA GLU A 539 38.77 -4.42 -22.32
C GLU A 539 38.70 -3.06 -21.60
N SER A 540 37.99 -3.01 -20.45
CA SER A 540 37.82 -1.80 -19.66
C SER A 540 38.67 -1.85 -18.39
N ARG A 541 39.67 -0.96 -18.30
CA ARG A 541 40.48 -0.79 -17.09
C ARG A 541 39.64 -0.47 -15.84
N LEU A 542 38.49 0.18 -16.02
CA LEU A 542 37.57 0.45 -14.92
C LEU A 542 37.03 -0.85 -14.35
N ASP A 543 36.60 -1.77 -15.22
CA ASP A 543 36.02 -3.04 -14.80
C ASP A 543 37.08 -3.93 -14.13
N ASP A 544 38.33 -3.90 -14.62
CA ASP A 544 39.45 -4.62 -14.00
C ASP A 544 39.71 -4.13 -12.56
N VAL A 545 39.78 -2.80 -12.35
CA VAL A 545 39.96 -2.20 -11.01
C VAL A 545 38.79 -2.55 -10.09
N VAL A 546 37.57 -2.52 -10.63
CA VAL A 546 36.35 -2.87 -9.90
C VAL A 546 36.37 -4.35 -9.48
N PHE A 547 36.77 -5.26 -10.37
CA PHE A 547 36.87 -6.68 -10.08
C PHE A 547 37.88 -6.95 -8.96
N GLU A 548 39.10 -6.40 -9.06
CA GLU A 548 40.15 -6.62 -8.06
C GLU A 548 39.73 -6.12 -6.66
N GLU A 549 39.02 -4.99 -6.57
CA GLU A 549 38.51 -4.46 -5.29
C GLU A 549 37.48 -5.41 -4.65
N PHE A 550 36.59 -6.01 -5.43
CA PHE A 550 35.52 -6.87 -4.90
C PHE A 550 35.94 -8.31 -4.67
N LYS A 551 36.93 -8.81 -5.42
CA LYS A 551 37.54 -10.12 -5.19
C LYS A 551 38.04 -10.30 -3.76
N GLY A 552 38.65 -9.25 -3.19
CA GLY A 552 39.11 -9.25 -1.79
C GLY A 552 37.97 -9.22 -0.75
N THR A 553 36.78 -8.76 -1.14
CA THR A 553 35.62 -8.55 -0.26
C THR A 553 34.71 -9.79 -0.17
N GLY A 554 34.63 -10.55 -1.27
CA GLY A 554 33.84 -11.77 -1.37
C GLY A 554 34.42 -12.94 -0.58
N ASN A 555 33.58 -13.91 -0.24
CA ASN A 555 33.97 -15.18 0.38
C ASN A 555 33.51 -16.42 -0.42
N MET A 556 32.88 -16.23 -1.57
CA MET A 556 32.61 -17.25 -2.58
C MET A 556 32.89 -16.68 -3.97
N GLU A 557 33.58 -17.43 -4.83
CA GLU A 557 33.88 -17.05 -6.21
C GLU A 557 33.52 -18.20 -7.14
N VAL A 558 32.76 -17.90 -8.20
CA VAL A 558 32.44 -18.83 -9.30
C VAL A 558 32.93 -18.19 -10.56
N ARG A 559 33.94 -18.79 -11.19
CA ARG A 559 34.54 -18.24 -12.41
C ARG A 559 34.00 -18.96 -13.63
N LEU A 560 33.45 -18.19 -14.57
CA LEU A 560 33.03 -18.68 -15.88
C LEU A 560 34.15 -18.46 -16.88
N ASP A 561 34.42 -19.49 -17.69
CA ASP A 561 35.52 -19.54 -18.63
C ASP A 561 35.06 -19.24 -20.07
N ARG A 562 35.82 -18.38 -20.77
CA ARG A 562 35.51 -17.96 -22.14
C ARG A 562 35.69 -19.12 -23.13
N GLU A 563 36.76 -19.89 -23.01
CA GLU A 563 37.07 -20.97 -23.94
C GLU A 563 36.00 -22.07 -23.87
N LEU A 564 35.54 -22.40 -22.66
CA LEU A 564 34.41 -23.33 -22.46
C LEU A 564 33.14 -22.80 -23.14
N ALA A 565 32.81 -21.52 -22.96
CA ALA A 565 31.63 -20.92 -23.55
C ALA A 565 31.70 -20.90 -25.09
N GLU A 566 32.86 -20.58 -25.66
CA GLU A 566 33.11 -20.59 -27.11
C GLU A 566 32.99 -22.00 -27.71
N ARG A 567 33.44 -23.02 -26.96
CA ARG A 567 33.25 -24.45 -27.29
C ARG A 567 31.83 -24.97 -27.03
N ARG A 568 30.93 -24.13 -26.52
CA ARG A 568 29.54 -24.47 -26.14
C ARG A 568 29.43 -25.51 -25.03
N VAL A 569 30.40 -25.56 -24.13
CA VAL A 569 30.36 -26.40 -22.93
C VAL A 569 29.71 -25.60 -21.80
N PHE A 570 28.48 -25.98 -21.43
CA PHE A 570 27.71 -25.32 -20.37
C PHE A 570 27.33 -26.29 -19.23
N PRO A 571 27.38 -25.84 -17.96
CA PRO A 571 27.83 -24.52 -17.51
C PRO A 571 29.33 -24.31 -17.73
N ALA A 572 29.72 -23.10 -18.13
CA ALA A 572 31.11 -22.77 -18.42
C ALA A 572 31.93 -22.53 -17.14
N ILE A 573 31.72 -23.32 -16.08
CA ILE A 573 32.35 -23.12 -14.76
C ILE A 573 33.78 -23.66 -14.78
N HIS A 574 34.74 -22.80 -14.45
CA HIS A 574 36.12 -23.18 -14.23
C HIS A 574 36.28 -23.80 -12.83
N ILE A 575 36.24 -25.13 -12.76
CA ILE A 575 36.19 -25.89 -11.49
C ILE A 575 37.37 -25.54 -10.53
N PRO A 576 38.64 -25.57 -10.96
CA PRO A 576 39.76 -25.24 -10.06
C PRO A 576 39.78 -23.80 -9.51
N GLN A 577 39.20 -22.85 -10.24
CA GLN A 577 39.22 -21.42 -9.88
C GLN A 577 37.95 -21.00 -9.14
N SER A 578 37.00 -21.92 -8.95
CA SER A 578 35.75 -21.67 -8.24
C SER A 578 35.79 -22.30 -6.85
N GLY A 579 35.24 -21.62 -5.85
CA GLY A 579 35.26 -22.11 -4.48
C GLY A 579 34.62 -21.17 -3.47
N THR A 580 34.44 -21.70 -2.27
CA THR A 580 33.88 -20.98 -1.13
C THR A 580 34.87 -21.05 0.04
N ARG A 581 35.12 -19.93 0.72
CA ARG A 581 35.95 -19.92 1.92
C ARG A 581 35.19 -20.58 3.07
N ASN A 582 35.87 -21.43 3.84
CA ASN A 582 35.31 -22.21 4.94
C ASN A 582 34.08 -23.03 4.50
N ASP A 583 34.18 -23.67 3.34
CA ASP A 583 33.12 -24.53 2.78
C ASP A 583 32.88 -25.79 3.62
N ASP A 584 33.85 -26.20 4.44
CA ASP A 584 33.73 -27.25 5.47
C ASP A 584 32.56 -27.03 6.44
N ARG A 585 32.14 -25.78 6.64
CA ARG A 585 30.98 -25.43 7.51
C ARG A 585 29.62 -25.64 6.85
N LEU A 586 29.59 -25.72 5.52
CA LEU A 586 28.36 -25.80 4.74
C LEU A 586 28.01 -27.22 4.32
N TYR A 587 28.99 -28.13 4.39
CA TYR A 587 28.80 -29.54 4.09
C TYR A 587 28.62 -30.36 5.37
N HIS A 588 27.93 -31.49 5.24
CA HIS A 588 28.04 -32.52 6.28
C HIS A 588 29.49 -33.06 6.30
N PRO A 589 30.09 -33.41 7.46
CA PRO A 589 31.49 -33.87 7.51
C PRO A 589 31.81 -35.04 6.56
N ASP A 590 30.91 -36.02 6.46
CA ASP A 590 31.07 -37.17 5.53
C ASP A 590 30.93 -36.77 4.06
N GLU A 591 30.07 -35.79 3.76
CA GLU A 591 29.90 -35.23 2.41
C GLU A 591 31.17 -34.46 2.01
N PHE A 592 31.72 -33.66 2.94
CA PHE A 592 32.89 -32.83 2.70
C PHE A 592 34.11 -33.65 2.25
N LEU A 593 34.40 -34.77 2.93
CA LEU A 593 35.51 -35.65 2.56
C LEU A 593 35.38 -36.15 1.11
N LYS A 594 34.17 -36.53 0.70
CA LYS A 594 33.88 -36.99 -0.67
C LYS A 594 33.96 -35.86 -1.68
N VAL A 595 33.50 -34.65 -1.33
CA VAL A 595 33.62 -33.46 -2.18
C VAL A 595 35.10 -33.10 -2.39
N VAL A 596 35.93 -33.16 -1.34
CA VAL A 596 37.38 -32.93 -1.46
C VAL A 596 38.03 -33.95 -2.38
N ASP A 597 37.70 -35.23 -2.26
CA ASP A 597 38.20 -36.28 -3.15
C ASP A 597 37.77 -36.07 -4.60
N LEU A 598 36.50 -35.74 -4.83
CA LEU A 598 35.96 -35.39 -6.13
C LEU A 598 36.75 -34.23 -6.76
N ARG A 599 36.94 -33.14 -6.00
CA ARG A 599 37.69 -31.96 -6.47
C ARG A 599 39.14 -32.29 -6.81
N ARG A 600 39.79 -33.12 -5.99
CA ARG A 600 41.17 -33.56 -6.22
C ARG A 600 41.29 -34.33 -7.54
N GLN A 601 40.35 -35.25 -7.82
CA GLN A 601 40.32 -35.98 -9.09
C GLN A 601 40.13 -35.05 -10.28
N LEU A 602 39.16 -34.13 -10.21
CA LEU A 602 38.87 -33.17 -11.28
C LEU A 602 40.02 -32.18 -11.53
N SER A 603 40.78 -31.81 -10.48
CA SER A 603 41.93 -30.89 -10.61
C SER A 603 43.10 -31.46 -11.42
N GLY A 604 43.15 -32.79 -11.60
CA GLY A 604 44.16 -33.45 -12.43
C GLY A 604 43.83 -33.45 -13.92
N LEU A 605 42.64 -33.03 -14.31
CA LEU A 605 42.17 -32.98 -15.69
C LEU A 605 42.31 -31.58 -16.29
N PRO A 606 42.46 -31.46 -17.62
CA PRO A 606 42.24 -30.18 -18.31
C PRO A 606 40.87 -29.60 -18.01
N VAL A 607 40.74 -28.27 -18.04
CA VAL A 607 39.52 -27.55 -17.60
C VAL A 607 38.25 -28.02 -18.32
N GLY A 608 38.32 -28.21 -19.65
CA GLY A 608 37.20 -28.74 -20.44
C GLY A 608 36.83 -30.18 -20.08
N ASP A 609 37.83 -31.05 -19.96
CA ASP A 609 37.61 -32.46 -19.64
C ASP A 609 37.04 -32.63 -18.22
N ALA A 610 37.47 -31.79 -17.28
CA ALA A 610 36.99 -31.80 -15.91
C ALA A 610 35.47 -31.54 -15.83
N ILE A 611 34.98 -30.48 -16.50
CA ILE A 611 33.55 -30.15 -16.48
C ILE A 611 32.73 -31.18 -17.27
N GLU A 612 33.21 -31.68 -18.40
CA GLU A 612 32.54 -32.72 -19.18
C GLU A 612 32.43 -34.04 -18.42
N THR A 613 33.50 -34.44 -17.72
CA THR A 613 33.52 -35.62 -16.86
C THR A 613 32.50 -35.49 -15.73
N LEU A 614 32.49 -34.34 -15.05
CA LEU A 614 31.53 -34.09 -13.97
C LEU A 614 30.09 -34.11 -14.50
N LEU A 615 29.80 -33.45 -15.63
CA LEU A 615 28.47 -33.41 -16.22
C LEU A 615 27.98 -34.79 -16.66
N THR A 616 28.86 -35.61 -17.24
CA THR A 616 28.53 -36.98 -17.64
C THR A 616 28.12 -37.82 -16.43
N ASN A 617 28.86 -37.71 -15.32
CA ASN A 617 28.55 -38.41 -14.09
C ASN A 617 27.30 -37.86 -13.38
N LEU A 618 27.07 -36.54 -13.42
CA LEU A 618 25.84 -35.92 -12.91
C LEU A 618 24.61 -36.35 -13.70
N LYS A 619 24.68 -36.47 -15.03
CA LYS A 619 23.57 -37.00 -15.86
C LYS A 619 23.27 -38.47 -15.56
N GLY A 620 24.27 -39.24 -15.15
CA GLY A 620 24.12 -40.64 -14.73
C GLY A 620 23.56 -40.83 -13.32
N THR A 621 23.28 -39.76 -12.58
CA THR A 621 22.81 -39.79 -11.18
C THR A 621 21.65 -38.82 -10.96
N LYS A 622 20.72 -39.19 -10.09
CA LYS A 622 19.60 -38.31 -9.75
C LYS A 622 20.00 -37.23 -8.77
N THR A 623 20.93 -37.55 -7.86
CA THR A 623 21.36 -36.62 -6.81
C THR A 623 22.87 -36.51 -6.67
N ASN A 624 23.33 -35.42 -6.07
CA ASN A 624 24.72 -35.17 -5.70
C ASN A 624 25.20 -36.20 -4.66
N ALA A 625 24.35 -36.58 -3.71
CA ALA A 625 24.66 -37.64 -2.76
C ALA A 625 24.92 -38.98 -3.46
N GLU A 626 24.11 -39.34 -4.45
CA GLU A 626 24.32 -40.56 -5.26
C GLU A 626 25.65 -40.51 -6.02
N LEU A 627 26.00 -39.36 -6.62
CA LEU A 627 27.29 -39.16 -7.27
C LEU A 627 28.45 -39.37 -6.28
N LEU A 628 28.41 -38.70 -5.12
CA LEU A 628 29.47 -38.78 -4.12
C LEU A 628 29.61 -40.18 -3.50
N LEU A 629 28.55 -41.00 -3.53
CA LEU A 629 28.60 -42.41 -3.11
C LEU A 629 29.17 -43.32 -4.20
N ARG A 630 28.86 -43.08 -5.47
CA ARG A 630 29.36 -43.88 -6.60
C ARG A 630 30.79 -43.52 -7.01
N GLY A 631 31.20 -42.27 -6.80
CA GLY A 631 32.45 -41.71 -7.33
C GLY A 631 32.36 -41.36 -8.82
N LEU A 632 33.40 -40.69 -9.34
CA LEU A 632 33.58 -40.49 -10.77
C LEU A 632 33.93 -41.82 -11.44
N ARG A 633 33.30 -42.10 -12.58
CA ARG A 633 33.62 -43.25 -13.43
C ARG A 633 34.53 -42.87 -14.58
#